data_AF-A0A3M7DJ36-F1
#
_entry.id   AF-A0A3M7DJ36-F1
#
_cell.length_a   1.000
_cell.length_b   1.000
_cell.length_c   1.000
_cell.angle_alpha   90.00
_cell.angle_beta   90.00
_cell.angle_gamma   90.00
#
_symmetry.space_group_name_H-M   'P 1'
#
loop_
_entity.id
_entity.type
_entity.pdbx_description
1 polymer ?
#
loop_
_entity_poly.entity_id
_entity_poly.type
_entity_poly.pdbx_seq_one_letter_code
_entity_poly.pdbx_strand_id
1 'polypeptide(L)'
;MSSEPPRPRSRSLLSDELKANLRPAPVPQPANMDANRNTTEPKNPLKKPIHPAAVHFPIAFIGLAAALDILHFLSPQLPAAISGSLPIANDMTRASYFLLSLGLLASIPAITTGIGEAKKAIDKQGLYEKDGKTIKQKFKGVIAHALANDIVVFTMAYVWYCRRAAAKESLSGKMGMEGVSSATTAAGAYAPETWMVAVEALMGALQLFAANIGGALTYNYGFGMAIGGGGKKAA
;
A
#
# COMPACT_ATOMS: atom_id res chain seq x y z
N MET A 1 -51.67 -8.74 77.24
CA MET A 1 -51.81 -7.88 76.05
C MET A 1 -50.71 -6.83 76.13
N SER A 2 -49.62 -7.02 75.38
CA SER A 2 -48.49 -6.09 75.33
C SER A 2 -48.38 -5.55 73.91
N SER A 3 -48.55 -4.24 73.76
CA SER A 3 -48.49 -3.52 72.49
C SER A 3 -47.06 -3.05 72.22
N GLU A 4 -46.42 -3.60 71.19
CA GLU A 4 -45.12 -3.16 70.70
C GLU A 4 -45.31 -2.01 69.68
N PRO A 5 -44.56 -0.89 69.76
CA PRO A 5 -44.72 0.24 68.86
C PRO A 5 -44.07 0.01 67.47
N PRO A 6 -44.65 0.56 66.39
CA PRO A 6 -44.10 0.41 65.04
C PRO A 6 -42.84 1.26 64.82
N ARG A 7 -41.80 0.64 64.24
CA ARG A 7 -40.56 1.32 63.82
C ARG A 7 -40.79 2.31 62.66
N PRO A 8 -40.09 3.46 62.64
CA PRO A 8 -40.17 4.42 61.53
C PRO A 8 -39.50 3.88 60.26
N ARG A 9 -40.20 3.96 59.12
CA ARG A 9 -39.65 3.67 57.79
C ARG A 9 -38.64 4.75 57.40
N SER A 10 -37.45 4.34 56.96
CA SER A 10 -36.42 5.19 56.39
C SER A 10 -36.97 6.02 55.22
N ARG A 11 -37.01 7.35 55.37
CA ARG A 11 -37.26 8.27 54.25
C ARG A 11 -36.07 8.22 53.30
N SER A 12 -36.35 7.96 52.03
CA SER A 12 -35.40 8.06 50.93
C SER A 12 -34.83 9.49 50.88
N LEU A 13 -33.49 9.60 50.90
CA LEU A 13 -32.73 10.85 50.84
C LEU A 13 -32.55 11.38 49.41
N LEU A 14 -33.38 10.94 48.45
CA LEU A 14 -33.40 11.59 47.15
C LEU A 14 -34.27 12.85 47.25
N SER A 15 -33.61 14.01 47.23
CA SER A 15 -34.27 15.32 47.11
C SER A 15 -35.17 15.34 45.87
N ASP A 16 -36.31 16.01 45.98
CA ASP A 16 -37.29 16.14 44.89
C ASP A 16 -36.67 16.79 43.62
N GLU A 17 -35.56 17.51 43.77
CA GLU A 17 -34.76 18.03 42.65
C GLU A 17 -34.11 16.93 41.79
N LEU A 18 -33.64 15.83 42.39
CA LEU A 18 -33.04 14.73 41.61
C LEU A 18 -34.11 13.95 40.82
N LYS A 19 -35.34 13.89 41.33
CA LYS A 19 -36.49 13.33 40.60
C LYS A 19 -37.00 14.25 39.48
N ALA A 20 -36.85 15.57 39.63
CA ALA A 20 -37.23 16.52 38.59
C ALA A 20 -36.30 16.45 37.36
N ASN A 21 -35.00 16.22 37.58
CA ASN A 21 -33.99 16.12 36.51
C ASN A 21 -33.94 14.77 35.79
N LEU A 22 -34.69 13.76 36.25
CA LEU A 22 -34.80 12.45 35.59
C LEU A 22 -36.10 12.29 34.78
N ARG A 23 -36.87 13.36 34.57
CA ARG A 23 -38.03 13.30 33.68
C ARG A 23 -37.55 13.13 32.24
N PRO A 24 -37.99 12.08 31.53
CA PRO A 24 -37.71 11.96 30.10
C PRO A 24 -38.28 13.16 29.37
N ALA A 25 -37.52 13.71 28.42
CA ALA A 25 -38.00 14.78 27.56
C ALA A 25 -39.32 14.37 26.88
N PRO A 26 -40.25 15.32 26.65
CA PRO A 26 -41.50 15.04 25.96
C PRO A 26 -41.22 14.39 24.61
N VAL A 27 -41.89 13.26 24.34
CA VAL A 27 -41.84 12.60 23.03
C VAL A 27 -42.37 13.60 22.01
N PRO A 28 -41.59 13.98 20.98
CA PRO A 28 -42.09 14.82 19.92
C PRO A 28 -43.28 14.13 19.26
N GLN A 29 -44.44 14.79 19.25
CA GLN A 29 -45.58 14.33 18.47
C GLN A 29 -45.19 14.22 16.99
N PRO A 30 -45.68 13.22 16.25
CA PRO A 30 -45.38 13.07 14.83
C PRO A 30 -46.04 14.20 14.06
N ALA A 31 -45.30 15.29 13.87
CA ALA A 31 -45.64 16.30 12.88
C ALA A 31 -45.36 15.71 11.49
N ASN A 32 -46.44 15.45 10.75
CA ASN A 32 -46.50 15.33 9.30
C ASN A 32 -45.36 14.51 8.63
N MET A 33 -45.61 13.22 8.41
CA MET A 33 -44.66 12.27 7.82
C MET A 33 -44.33 12.48 6.32
N ASP A 34 -44.65 13.62 5.69
CA ASP A 34 -44.47 13.79 4.23
C ASP A 34 -43.66 15.01 3.78
N ALA A 35 -42.93 15.70 4.66
CA ALA A 35 -42.26 16.96 4.27
C ALA A 35 -40.80 17.09 4.69
N ASN A 36 -39.98 16.02 4.66
CA ASN A 36 -38.51 16.18 4.58
C ASN A 36 -37.76 14.90 4.17
N ARG A 37 -38.15 14.28 3.06
CA ARG A 37 -37.19 13.44 2.32
C ARG A 37 -36.25 14.37 1.54
N ASN A 38 -35.38 15.08 2.25
CA ASN A 38 -34.08 15.44 1.69
C ASN A 38 -33.28 14.13 1.57
N THR A 39 -33.63 13.32 0.58
CA THR A 39 -32.78 12.29 0.01
C THR A 39 -31.65 12.97 -0.75
N THR A 40 -30.86 13.78 -0.05
CA THR A 40 -29.49 14.01 -0.49
C THR A 40 -28.68 12.84 0.05
N GLU A 41 -28.90 11.66 -0.54
CA GLU A 41 -27.76 10.76 -0.69
C GLU A 41 -26.61 11.63 -1.22
N PRO A 42 -25.41 11.60 -0.60
CA PRO A 42 -24.28 12.30 -1.17
C PRO A 42 -24.10 11.74 -2.59
N LYS A 43 -24.38 12.58 -3.59
CA LYS A 43 -24.39 12.27 -5.04
C LYS A 43 -23.05 11.78 -5.61
N ASN A 44 -22.09 11.48 -4.75
CA ASN A 44 -20.93 10.68 -5.05
C ASN A 44 -20.50 9.97 -3.76
N PRO A 45 -20.56 8.62 -3.69
CA PRO A 45 -19.79 7.93 -2.67
C PRO A 45 -18.35 8.41 -2.83
N LEU A 46 -17.76 8.93 -1.75
CA LEU A 46 -16.38 9.41 -1.68
C LEU A 46 -15.48 8.51 -2.55
N LYS A 47 -15.13 8.98 -3.75
CA LYS A 47 -14.31 8.21 -4.71
C LYS A 47 -12.92 8.12 -4.10
N LYS A 48 -12.68 7.04 -3.36
CA LYS A 48 -11.43 6.80 -2.63
C LYS A 48 -10.27 6.80 -3.64
N PRO A 49 -9.11 7.36 -3.26
CA PRO A 49 -7.93 7.30 -4.12
C PRO A 49 -7.59 5.83 -4.40
N ILE A 50 -7.33 5.52 -5.67
CA ILE A 50 -7.07 4.16 -6.12
C ILE A 50 -5.56 3.90 -6.10
N HIS A 51 -4.75 4.95 -6.33
CA HIS A 51 -3.31 4.82 -6.39
C HIS A 51 -2.70 4.27 -5.09
N PRO A 52 -3.07 4.73 -3.88
CA PRO A 52 -2.54 4.16 -2.65
C PRO A 52 -2.82 2.67 -2.51
N ALA A 53 -3.93 2.14 -3.04
CA ALA A 53 -4.19 0.70 -3.05
C ALA A 53 -3.38 -0.01 -4.14
N ALA A 54 -3.33 0.56 -5.35
CA ALA A 54 -2.67 -0.04 -6.50
C ALA A 54 -1.16 -0.20 -6.32
N VAL A 55 -0.48 0.69 -5.60
CA VAL A 55 0.98 0.63 -5.39
C VAL A 55 1.45 -0.54 -4.52
N HIS A 56 0.59 -1.12 -3.68
CA HIS A 56 1.01 -2.21 -2.80
C HIS A 56 1.33 -3.50 -3.55
N PHE A 57 0.64 -3.76 -4.67
CA PHE A 57 0.87 -4.95 -5.49
C PHE A 57 2.29 -5.00 -6.08
N PRO A 58 2.76 -4.00 -6.84
CA PRO A 58 4.13 -4.02 -7.34
C PRO A 58 5.15 -4.00 -6.21
N ILE A 59 4.93 -3.23 -5.13
CA ILE A 59 5.83 -3.23 -3.95
C ILE A 59 5.97 -4.65 -3.38
N ALA A 60 4.86 -5.34 -3.13
CA ALA A 60 4.86 -6.66 -2.52
C ALA A 60 5.48 -7.71 -3.46
N PHE A 61 5.11 -7.72 -4.73
CA PHE A 61 5.59 -8.72 -5.67
C PHE A 61 7.06 -8.53 -6.06
N ILE A 62 7.48 -7.30 -6.37
CA ILE A 62 8.89 -6.99 -6.68
C ILE A 62 9.76 -7.19 -5.43
N GLY A 63 9.29 -6.72 -4.27
CA GLY A 63 10.01 -6.87 -3.01
C GLY A 63 10.20 -8.34 -2.63
N LEU A 64 9.14 -9.15 -2.73
CA LEU A 64 9.24 -10.59 -2.46
C LEU A 64 10.11 -11.33 -3.48
N ALA A 65 10.04 -10.96 -4.75
CA ALA A 65 10.92 -11.53 -5.78
C ALA A 65 12.40 -11.29 -5.45
N ALA A 66 12.79 -10.04 -5.19
CA ALA A 66 14.14 -9.67 -4.81
C ALA A 66 14.58 -10.37 -3.51
N ALA A 67 13.68 -10.46 -2.52
CA ALA A 67 13.98 -11.16 -1.27
C ALA A 67 14.26 -12.66 -1.49
N LEU A 68 13.49 -13.33 -2.34
CA LEU A 68 13.70 -14.75 -2.67
C LEU A 68 15.00 -14.97 -3.45
N ASP A 69 15.37 -14.07 -4.36
CA ASP A 69 16.62 -14.17 -5.11
C ASP A 69 17.85 -13.93 -4.22
N ILE A 70 17.78 -12.96 -3.30
CA ILE A 70 18.81 -12.75 -2.27
C ILE A 70 18.89 -13.96 -1.33
N LEU A 71 17.75 -14.48 -0.88
CA LEU A 71 17.70 -15.65 -0.01
C LEU A 71 18.28 -16.89 -0.71
N HIS A 72 17.98 -17.08 -1.99
CA HIS A 72 18.57 -18.15 -2.79
C HIS A 72 20.10 -18.02 -2.86
N PHE A 73 20.60 -16.82 -3.15
CA PHE A 73 22.05 -16.54 -3.20
C PHE A 73 22.75 -16.78 -1.85
N LEU A 74 22.13 -16.37 -0.75
CA LEU A 74 22.69 -16.53 0.60
C LEU A 74 22.48 -17.94 1.18
N SER A 75 21.54 -18.72 0.66
CA SER A 75 21.17 -20.03 1.22
C SER A 75 22.33 -20.99 1.46
N PRO A 76 23.38 -21.08 0.61
CA PRO A 76 24.53 -21.96 0.86
C PRO A 76 25.43 -21.48 2.00
N GLN A 77 25.33 -20.21 2.40
CA GLN A 77 26.13 -19.58 3.45
C GLN A 77 25.44 -19.66 4.82
N LEU A 78 24.18 -20.09 4.86
CA LEU A 78 23.40 -20.18 6.09
C LEU A 78 23.68 -21.49 6.85
N PRO A 79 23.63 -21.48 8.20
CA PRO A 79 23.69 -22.69 9.00
C PRO A 79 22.61 -23.71 8.59
N ALA A 80 22.95 -25.00 8.67
CA ALA A 80 22.07 -26.11 8.25
C ALA A 80 20.68 -26.09 8.92
N ALA A 81 20.60 -25.61 10.16
CA ALA A 81 19.33 -25.47 10.89
C ALA A 81 18.36 -24.47 10.21
N ILE A 82 18.90 -23.46 9.53
CA ILE A 82 18.12 -22.46 8.80
C ILE A 82 17.90 -22.93 7.36
N SER A 83 18.96 -23.33 6.66
CA SER A 83 18.87 -23.73 5.25
C SER A 83 18.00 -24.97 5.02
N GLY A 84 17.91 -25.88 5.99
CA GLY A 84 16.99 -27.03 5.95
C GLY A 84 15.50 -26.69 6.04
N SER A 85 15.15 -25.46 6.45
CA SER A 85 13.76 -24.98 6.51
C SER A 85 13.39 -24.09 5.32
N LEU A 86 14.35 -23.78 4.44
CA LEU A 86 14.11 -22.93 3.27
C LEU A 86 13.45 -23.72 2.14
N PRO A 87 12.68 -23.05 1.27
CA PRO A 87 12.23 -23.67 0.04
C PRO A 87 13.45 -24.14 -0.77
N ILE A 88 13.28 -25.23 -1.52
CA ILE A 88 14.36 -25.73 -2.39
C ILE A 88 14.71 -24.69 -3.46
N ALA A 89 15.96 -24.70 -3.92
CA ALA A 89 16.49 -23.71 -4.86
C ALA A 89 15.63 -23.49 -6.12
N ASN A 90 15.11 -24.58 -6.68
CA ASN A 90 14.25 -24.51 -7.87
C ASN A 90 12.93 -23.76 -7.60
N ASP A 91 12.32 -23.98 -6.43
CA ASP A 91 11.06 -23.33 -6.08
C ASP A 91 11.27 -21.84 -5.81
N MET A 92 12.38 -21.47 -5.14
CA MET A 92 12.72 -20.06 -4.89
C MET A 92 12.91 -19.28 -6.20
N THR A 93 13.72 -19.81 -7.13
CA THR A 93 14.07 -19.13 -8.38
C THR A 93 12.90 -19.05 -9.36
N ARG A 94 12.02 -20.06 -9.38
CA ARG A 94 10.76 -20.01 -10.15
C ARG A 94 9.78 -19.03 -9.54
N ALA A 95 9.58 -19.08 -8.23
CA ALA A 95 8.67 -18.18 -7.53
C ALA A 95 9.10 -16.72 -7.70
N SER A 96 10.39 -16.41 -7.52
CA SER A 96 10.92 -15.06 -7.70
C SER A 96 10.71 -14.54 -9.12
N TYR A 97 10.94 -15.37 -10.15
CA TYR A 97 10.70 -14.99 -11.55
C TYR A 97 9.24 -14.65 -11.84
N PHE A 98 8.29 -15.47 -11.36
CA PHE A 98 6.86 -15.22 -11.59
C PHE A 98 6.35 -14.05 -10.76
N LEU A 99 6.82 -13.88 -9.52
CA LEU A 99 6.52 -12.71 -8.70
C LEU A 99 7.05 -11.43 -9.34
N LEU A 100 8.27 -11.44 -9.87
CA LEU A 100 8.81 -10.32 -10.62
C LEU A 100 7.92 -9.98 -11.82
N SER A 101 7.51 -11.00 -12.58
CA SER A 101 6.59 -10.83 -13.72
C SER A 101 5.25 -10.21 -13.29
N LEU A 102 4.66 -10.70 -12.19
CA LEU A 102 3.42 -10.15 -11.62
C LEU A 102 3.59 -8.72 -11.11
N GLY A 103 4.72 -8.43 -10.50
CA GLY A 103 5.08 -7.09 -10.03
C GLY A 103 5.13 -6.09 -11.17
N LEU A 104 5.80 -6.44 -12.27
CA LEU A 104 5.86 -5.60 -13.48
C LEU A 104 4.48 -5.37 -14.11
N LEU A 105 3.63 -6.40 -14.16
CA LEU A 105 2.26 -6.26 -14.63
C LEU A 105 1.44 -5.36 -13.70
N ALA A 106 1.60 -5.50 -12.39
CA ALA A 106 0.92 -4.68 -11.39
C ALA A 106 1.43 -3.22 -11.35
N SER A 107 2.64 -2.94 -11.85
CA SER A 107 3.14 -1.58 -12.00
C SER A 107 2.32 -0.75 -12.99
N ILE A 108 1.69 -1.37 -14.00
CA ILE A 108 0.86 -0.66 -15.00
C ILE A 108 -0.32 0.08 -14.33
N PRO A 109 -1.22 -0.57 -13.57
CA PRO A 109 -2.29 0.14 -12.86
C PRO A 109 -1.75 1.10 -11.79
N ALA A 110 -0.63 0.78 -11.12
CA ALA A 110 -0.04 1.66 -10.11
C ALA A 110 0.45 3.00 -10.72
N ILE A 111 1.20 2.95 -11.82
CA ILE A 111 1.72 4.12 -12.52
C ILE A 111 0.57 4.95 -13.10
N THR A 112 -0.37 4.31 -13.80
CA THR A 112 -1.50 5.00 -14.45
C THR A 112 -2.39 5.72 -13.44
N THR A 113 -2.70 5.09 -12.31
CA THR A 113 -3.47 5.73 -11.24
C THR A 113 -2.69 6.86 -10.56
N GLY A 114 -1.37 6.71 -10.40
CA GLY A 114 -0.50 7.74 -9.82
C GLY A 114 -0.43 9.01 -10.66
N ILE A 115 -0.25 8.86 -11.98
CA ILE A 115 -0.28 9.96 -12.94
C ILE A 115 -1.63 10.68 -12.88
N GLY A 116 -2.74 9.93 -12.84
CA GLY A 116 -4.09 10.50 -12.76
C GLY A 116 -4.31 11.33 -11.48
N GLU A 117 -3.88 10.82 -10.32
CA GLU A 117 -3.98 11.55 -9.05
C GLU A 117 -3.05 12.76 -9.00
N ALA A 118 -1.83 12.65 -9.51
CA ALA A 118 -0.88 13.76 -9.62
C ALA A 118 -1.44 14.88 -10.50
N LYS A 119 -1.96 14.54 -11.69
CA LYS A 119 -2.60 15.51 -12.59
C LYS A 119 -3.76 16.23 -11.91
N LYS A 120 -4.66 15.48 -11.27
CA LYS A 120 -5.81 16.06 -10.56
C LYS A 120 -5.38 17.00 -9.43
N ALA A 121 -4.31 16.66 -8.71
CA ALA A 121 -3.76 17.53 -7.67
C ALA A 121 -3.15 18.82 -8.24
N ILE A 122 -2.42 18.72 -9.35
CA ILE A 122 -1.86 19.87 -10.07
C ILE A 122 -2.98 20.77 -10.59
N ASP A 123 -3.99 20.21 -11.25
CA ASP A 123 -5.13 20.94 -11.80
C ASP A 123 -5.90 21.69 -10.70
N LYS A 124 -6.05 21.09 -9.50
CA LYS A 124 -6.80 21.69 -8.39
C LYS A 124 -6.00 22.73 -7.60
N GLN A 125 -4.68 22.56 -7.47
CA GLN A 125 -3.89 23.31 -6.49
C GLN A 125 -2.78 24.16 -7.12
N GLY A 126 -2.48 23.98 -8.41
CA GLY A 126 -1.35 24.62 -9.09
C GLY A 126 0.01 24.04 -8.67
N LEU A 127 0.90 23.86 -9.64
CA LEU A 127 2.24 23.27 -9.46
C LEU A 127 3.22 24.18 -8.71
N TYR A 128 3.07 25.50 -8.91
CA TYR A 128 3.98 26.52 -8.40
C TYR A 128 3.40 27.23 -7.17
N GLU A 129 4.30 27.73 -6.32
CA GLU A 129 3.97 28.69 -5.26
C GLU A 129 3.46 30.02 -5.86
N LYS A 130 3.06 30.95 -4.98
CA LYS A 130 2.54 32.27 -5.41
C LYS A 130 3.52 33.08 -6.26
N ASP A 131 4.81 32.75 -6.19
CA ASP A 131 5.88 33.35 -6.99
C ASP A 131 5.90 32.88 -8.46
N GLY A 132 5.12 31.85 -8.81
CA GLY A 132 5.05 31.28 -10.17
C GLY A 132 6.31 30.57 -10.64
N LYS A 133 7.36 30.46 -9.80
CA LYS A 133 8.67 29.91 -10.17
C LYS A 133 9.08 28.72 -9.31
N THR A 134 8.66 28.70 -8.05
CA THR A 134 9.05 27.64 -7.11
C THR A 134 8.03 26.52 -7.11
N ILE A 135 8.44 25.28 -7.42
CA ILE A 135 7.55 24.10 -7.33
C ILE A 135 7.24 23.83 -5.84
N LYS A 136 5.97 23.60 -5.51
CA LYS A 136 5.56 23.28 -4.13
C LYS A 136 6.26 22.03 -3.64
N GLN A 137 6.64 22.01 -2.36
CA GLN A 137 7.40 20.90 -1.76
C GLN A 137 6.73 19.52 -1.98
N LYS A 138 5.41 19.45 -1.86
CA LYS A 138 4.64 18.23 -2.13
C LYS A 138 4.81 17.70 -3.56
N PHE A 139 4.90 18.57 -4.57
CA PHE A 139 5.07 18.16 -5.96
C PHE A 139 6.53 17.77 -6.25
N LYS A 140 7.51 18.36 -5.55
CA LYS A 140 8.89 17.82 -5.56
C LYS A 140 8.92 16.40 -5.02
N GLY A 141 8.19 16.14 -3.93
CA GLY A 141 8.03 14.79 -3.38
C GLY A 141 7.36 13.82 -4.36
N VAL A 142 6.29 14.25 -5.07
CA VAL A 142 5.63 13.43 -6.11
C VAL A 142 6.60 13.10 -7.24
N ILE A 143 7.37 14.07 -7.72
CA ILE A 143 8.37 13.85 -8.78
C ILE A 143 9.45 12.88 -8.30
N ALA A 144 9.99 13.08 -7.10
CA ALA A 144 11.00 12.19 -6.53
C ALA A 144 10.47 10.76 -6.34
N HIS A 145 9.23 10.62 -5.85
CA HIS A 145 8.56 9.34 -5.69
C HIS A 145 8.37 8.62 -7.04
N ALA A 146 7.86 9.34 -8.05
CA ALA A 146 7.66 8.78 -9.39
C ALA A 146 8.99 8.33 -10.01
N LEU A 147 10.01 9.21 -10.03
CA LEU A 147 11.31 8.90 -10.60
C LEU A 147 11.98 7.70 -9.92
N ALA A 148 11.93 7.61 -8.59
CA ALA A 148 12.51 6.48 -7.87
C ALA A 148 11.82 5.16 -8.23
N ASN A 149 10.48 5.15 -8.32
CA ASN A 149 9.74 3.96 -8.74
C ASN A 149 9.97 3.63 -10.23
N ASP A 150 10.06 4.62 -11.11
CA ASP A 150 10.30 4.41 -12.54
C ASP A 150 11.66 3.76 -12.78
N ILE A 151 12.69 4.18 -12.05
CA ILE A 151 14.01 3.54 -12.05
C ILE A 151 13.88 2.07 -11.62
N VAL A 152 13.21 1.80 -10.50
CA VAL A 152 13.04 0.42 -10.02
C VAL A 152 12.31 -0.42 -11.07
N VAL A 153 11.17 0.04 -11.57
CA VAL A 153 10.37 -0.73 -12.55
C VAL A 153 11.16 -0.98 -13.83
N PHE A 154 11.86 0.02 -14.35
CA PHE A 154 12.66 -0.13 -15.56
C PHE A 154 13.82 -1.11 -15.37
N THR A 155 14.59 -0.97 -14.29
CA THR A 155 15.71 -1.85 -14.00
C THR A 155 15.25 -3.29 -13.72
N MET A 156 14.16 -3.46 -12.96
CA MET A 156 13.59 -4.77 -12.68
C MET A 156 12.98 -5.42 -13.94
N ALA A 157 12.45 -4.63 -14.88
CA ALA A 157 12.02 -5.11 -16.19
C ALA A 157 13.21 -5.61 -17.04
N TYR A 158 14.35 -4.92 -16.96
CA TYR A 158 15.58 -5.36 -17.63
C TYR A 158 16.10 -6.68 -17.04
N VAL A 159 16.14 -6.81 -15.71
CA VAL A 159 16.50 -8.07 -15.02
C VAL A 159 15.56 -9.19 -15.46
N TRP A 160 14.24 -8.95 -15.46
CA TRP A 160 13.25 -9.91 -15.93
C TRP A 160 13.50 -10.35 -17.39
N TYR A 161 13.83 -9.40 -18.27
CA TYR A 161 14.12 -9.68 -19.67
C TYR A 161 15.35 -10.58 -19.83
N CYS A 162 16.45 -10.27 -19.14
CA CYS A 162 17.66 -11.10 -19.15
C CYS A 162 17.38 -12.52 -18.64
N ARG A 163 16.63 -12.65 -17.54
CA ARG A 163 16.21 -13.97 -17.01
C ARG A 163 15.32 -14.72 -17.98
N ARG A 164 14.40 -14.04 -18.68
CA ARG A 164 13.54 -14.66 -19.70
C ARG A 164 14.35 -15.18 -20.89
N ALA A 165 15.37 -14.43 -21.32
CA ALA A 165 16.26 -14.84 -22.40
C ALA A 165 17.05 -16.10 -22.01
N ALA A 166 17.67 -16.12 -20.82
CA ALA A 166 18.39 -17.28 -20.29
C ALA A 166 17.47 -18.51 -20.15
N ALA A 167 16.24 -18.33 -19.64
CA ALA A 167 15.27 -19.40 -19.51
C ALA A 167 14.88 -20.01 -20.86
N LYS A 168 14.71 -19.17 -21.90
CA LYS A 168 14.36 -19.64 -23.26
C LYS A 168 15.45 -20.55 -23.82
N GLU A 169 16.72 -20.16 -23.71
CA GLU A 169 17.84 -20.98 -24.18
C GLU A 169 17.92 -22.30 -23.39
N SER A 170 17.83 -22.22 -22.05
CA SER A 170 17.85 -23.39 -21.16
C SER A 170 16.75 -24.41 -21.45
N LEU A 171 15.50 -23.94 -21.61
CA LEU A 171 14.33 -24.78 -21.84
C LEU A 171 14.25 -25.34 -23.27
N SER A 172 14.96 -24.73 -24.22
CA SER A 172 15.04 -25.23 -25.60
C SER A 172 16.08 -26.34 -25.81
N GLY A 173 16.78 -26.75 -24.74
CA GLY A 173 17.82 -27.78 -24.80
C GLY A 173 19.12 -27.33 -25.49
N LYS A 174 19.27 -26.02 -25.75
CA LYS A 174 20.42 -25.44 -26.48
C LYS A 174 21.62 -25.11 -25.60
N MET A 175 21.53 -25.31 -24.28
CA MET A 175 22.62 -24.94 -23.36
C MET A 175 23.49 -26.12 -22.96
N GLY A 176 24.54 -26.30 -23.75
CA GLY A 176 25.75 -27.06 -23.46
C GLY A 176 27.00 -26.29 -23.92
N MET A 177 27.00 -24.95 -23.83
CA MET A 177 28.16 -24.13 -24.18
C MET A 177 28.70 -23.38 -22.96
N GLU A 178 29.96 -23.67 -22.66
CA GLU A 178 30.77 -22.97 -21.66
C GLU A 178 30.72 -21.45 -21.86
N GLY A 179 30.57 -20.73 -20.74
CA GLY A 179 30.87 -19.29 -20.66
C GLY A 179 29.70 -18.37 -20.28
N VAL A 180 28.44 -18.82 -20.36
CA VAL A 180 27.28 -17.99 -19.96
C VAL A 180 26.23 -18.86 -19.24
N SER A 181 26.01 -18.54 -17.95
CA SER A 181 24.99 -19.06 -17.04
C SER A 181 25.18 -20.46 -16.40
N SER A 182 24.92 -20.52 -15.10
CA SER A 182 24.98 -21.71 -14.21
C SER A 182 23.83 -22.71 -14.42
N ALA A 183 23.10 -22.64 -15.53
CA ALA A 183 21.86 -23.40 -15.74
C ALA A 183 22.09 -24.62 -16.64
N THR A 184 22.73 -25.67 -16.11
CA THR A 184 22.88 -26.97 -16.79
C THR A 184 21.65 -27.87 -16.66
N THR A 185 20.55 -27.40 -16.06
CA THR A 185 19.29 -28.14 -15.92
C THR A 185 18.07 -27.22 -16.08
N ALA A 186 16.92 -27.77 -16.47
CA ALA A 186 15.63 -27.04 -16.50
C ALA A 186 15.26 -26.43 -15.12
N ALA A 187 15.82 -26.97 -14.03
CA ALA A 187 15.66 -26.46 -12.67
C ALA A 187 16.50 -25.19 -12.37
N GLY A 188 17.48 -24.85 -13.21
CA GLY A 188 18.28 -23.62 -13.12
C GLY A 188 17.85 -22.52 -14.09
N ALA A 189 16.87 -22.79 -14.98
CA ALA A 189 16.51 -21.90 -16.08
C ALA A 189 16.07 -20.48 -15.63
N TYR A 190 15.58 -20.36 -14.40
CA TYR A 190 15.10 -19.09 -13.84
C TYR A 190 16.03 -18.51 -12.78
N ALA A 191 17.16 -19.15 -12.48
CA ALA A 191 18.08 -18.68 -11.46
C ALA A 191 18.66 -17.30 -11.84
N PRO A 192 18.68 -16.33 -10.91
CA PRO A 192 19.32 -15.04 -11.16
C PRO A 192 20.85 -15.21 -11.21
N GLU A 193 21.50 -14.41 -12.05
CA GLU A 193 22.96 -14.27 -12.00
C GLU A 193 23.37 -13.38 -10.83
N THR A 194 24.60 -13.52 -10.33
CA THR A 194 25.09 -12.76 -9.15
C THR A 194 24.91 -11.25 -9.28
N TRP A 195 25.14 -10.69 -10.47
CA TRP A 195 24.96 -9.25 -10.69
C TRP A 195 23.48 -8.85 -10.61
N MET A 196 22.57 -9.73 -11.02
CA MET A 196 21.12 -9.49 -10.91
C MET A 196 20.74 -9.40 -9.45
N VAL A 197 21.23 -10.31 -8.60
CA VAL A 197 20.97 -10.29 -7.16
C VAL A 197 21.47 -8.99 -6.51
N ALA A 198 22.66 -8.52 -6.90
CA ALA A 198 23.19 -7.24 -6.41
C ALA A 198 22.32 -6.05 -6.85
N VAL A 199 21.86 -6.03 -8.10
CA VAL A 199 20.94 -5.01 -8.61
C VAL A 199 19.59 -5.09 -7.92
N GLU A 200 19.03 -6.28 -7.71
CA GLU A 200 17.76 -6.52 -7.02
C GLU A 200 17.82 -6.03 -5.57
N ALA A 201 18.94 -6.24 -4.87
CA ALA A 201 19.14 -5.70 -3.52
C ALA A 201 19.15 -4.16 -3.51
N LEU A 202 19.85 -3.52 -4.45
CA LEU A 202 19.88 -2.07 -4.59
C LEU A 202 18.50 -1.50 -4.96
N MET A 203 17.79 -2.14 -5.89
CA MET A 203 16.45 -1.73 -6.30
C MET A 203 15.43 -1.98 -5.19
N GLY A 204 15.57 -3.04 -4.40
CA GLY A 204 14.75 -3.27 -3.21
C GLY A 204 14.92 -2.15 -2.18
N ALA A 205 16.16 -1.72 -1.91
CA ALA A 205 16.42 -0.57 -1.03
C ALA A 205 15.82 0.73 -1.60
N LEU A 206 15.98 0.98 -2.90
CA LEU A 206 15.39 2.15 -3.57
C LEU A 206 13.86 2.12 -3.54
N GLN A 207 13.23 0.95 -3.68
CA GLN A 207 11.79 0.75 -3.60
C GLN A 207 11.26 1.10 -2.20
N LEU A 208 11.95 0.68 -1.15
CA LEU A 208 11.60 1.03 0.23
C LEU A 208 11.75 2.53 0.49
N PHE A 209 12.81 3.15 -0.04
CA PHE A 209 12.99 4.60 0.01
C PHE A 209 11.85 5.34 -0.72
N ALA A 210 11.48 4.89 -1.91
CA ALA A 210 10.37 5.45 -2.67
C ALA A 210 9.03 5.29 -1.93
N ALA A 211 8.79 4.13 -1.31
CA ALA A 211 7.61 3.87 -0.49
C ALA A 211 7.54 4.82 0.73
N ASN A 212 8.67 5.11 1.37
CA ASN A 212 8.73 6.10 2.46
C ASN A 212 8.32 7.51 1.99
N ILE A 213 8.78 7.95 0.80
CA ILE A 213 8.32 9.22 0.20
C ILE A 213 6.81 9.17 -0.06
N GLY A 214 6.30 8.06 -0.58
CA GLY A 214 4.86 7.87 -0.82
C GLY A 214 4.04 8.00 0.48
N GLY A 215 4.50 7.37 1.56
CA GLY A 215 3.92 7.53 2.89
C GLY A 215 3.92 8.99 3.36
N ALA A 216 5.04 9.69 3.24
CA ALA A 216 5.13 11.11 3.60
C ALA A 216 4.18 11.98 2.74
N LEU A 217 4.02 11.70 1.45
CA LEU A 217 3.05 12.37 0.58
C LEU A 217 1.62 12.19 1.09
N THR A 218 1.24 10.97 1.47
CA THR A 218 -0.10 10.69 1.99
C THR A 218 -0.33 11.33 3.36
N TYR A 219 0.57 11.12 4.32
CA TYR A 219 0.34 11.52 5.71
C TYR A 219 0.66 12.99 6.00
N ASN A 220 1.69 13.57 5.37
CA ASN A 220 2.10 14.95 5.66
C ASN A 220 1.46 15.95 4.70
N TYR A 221 1.21 15.54 3.44
CA TYR A 221 0.70 16.43 2.40
C TYR A 221 -0.73 16.08 1.94
N GLY A 222 -1.33 15.03 2.50
CA GLY A 222 -2.68 14.62 2.18
C GLY A 222 -2.85 14.11 0.74
N PHE A 223 -1.78 13.69 0.07
CA PHE A 223 -1.87 13.14 -1.28
C PHE A 223 -2.70 11.85 -1.27
N GLY A 224 -3.63 11.70 -2.22
CA GLY A 224 -4.65 10.65 -2.21
C GLY A 224 -5.87 10.97 -1.32
N MET A 225 -5.69 11.54 -0.12
CA MET A 225 -6.79 11.84 0.82
C MET A 225 -7.51 13.18 0.51
N ALA A 226 -6.76 14.20 0.09
CA ALA A 226 -7.24 15.57 -0.17
C ALA A 226 -8.07 15.73 -1.47
N ILE A 227 -8.22 14.64 -2.22
CA ILE A 227 -8.97 14.60 -3.47
C ILE A 227 -10.47 14.33 -3.21
N GLY A 228 -10.81 13.68 -2.10
CA GLY A 228 -12.21 13.41 -1.68
C GLY A 228 -12.82 14.48 -0.77
N GLY A 229 -12.00 15.26 -0.07
CA GLY A 229 -12.46 16.41 0.70
C GLY A 229 -12.67 17.62 -0.23
N GLY A 230 -13.93 17.94 -0.52
CA GLY A 230 -14.30 19.30 -0.89
C GLY A 230 -13.74 20.22 0.18
N GLY A 231 -12.73 21.02 -0.18
CA GLY A 231 -12.14 21.97 0.75
C GLY A 231 -13.25 22.92 1.18
N LYS A 232 -13.73 22.76 2.42
CA LYS A 232 -14.45 23.83 3.08
C LYS A 232 -13.49 25.01 3.05
N LYS A 233 -13.88 26.08 2.35
CA LYS A 233 -13.29 27.40 2.55
C LYS A 233 -13.37 27.64 4.05
N ALA A 234 -12.22 27.84 4.70
CA ALA A 234 -12.22 28.50 5.98
C ALA A 234 -12.80 29.89 5.72
N ALA A 235 -14.00 30.12 6.25
CA ALA A 235 -14.59 31.45 6.37
C ALA A 235 -13.86 32.20 7.49
#